data_AF-A0A6A5A5V7-F1
#
_entry.id   AF-A0A6A5A5V7-F1
#
_cell.length_a   1.000
_cell.length_b   1.000
_cell.length_c   1.000
_cell.angle_alpha   90.00
_cell.angle_beta   90.00
_cell.angle_gamma   90.00
#
_symmetry.space_group_name_H-M   'P 1'
#
loop_
_entity.id
_entity.type
_entity.pdbx_description
1 polymer ?
#
loop_
_entity_poly.entity_id
_entity_poly.type
_entity_poly.pdbx_seq_one_letter_code
_entity_poly.pdbx_strand_id
1 'polypeptide(L)'
;MSSFRDTSFSQYYLAQQVFHDDELDAVIDTLRRPLPSCFRINPNAPNRASIHEALQTEFQFERGSIVFKDQPVTPPQELPWFPAASGAAWQVECGKSAISKLGRENELFGALHRFLVLHTASGAITRQEAVSMIPTLFLDVRPGHRVLD
;
A
#
# COMPACT_ATOMS: atom_id res chain seq x y z
N MET A 1 -7.39 -31.60 11.23
CA MET A 1 -6.61 -30.63 10.41
C MET A 1 -5.36 -30.28 11.20
N SER A 2 -4.18 -30.30 10.58
CA SER A 2 -2.93 -29.88 11.25
C SER A 2 -3.08 -28.43 11.71
N SER A 3 -2.64 -28.11 12.94
CA SER A 3 -2.61 -26.72 13.39
C SER A 3 -1.60 -25.94 12.53
N PHE A 4 -1.85 -24.65 12.28
CA PHE A 4 -0.86 -23.81 11.60
C PHE A 4 0.46 -23.74 12.40
N ARG A 5 0.38 -23.94 13.72
CA ARG A 5 1.54 -24.02 14.62
C ARG A 5 2.47 -25.19 14.29
N ASP A 6 1.95 -26.26 13.71
CA ASP A 6 2.73 -27.47 13.36
C ASP A 6 3.43 -27.35 12.00
N THR A 7 3.31 -26.19 11.32
CA THR A 7 3.93 -25.97 10.01
C THR A 7 5.42 -25.66 10.13
N SER A 8 6.18 -25.98 9.08
CA SER A 8 7.60 -25.59 8.99
C SER A 8 7.81 -24.07 9.08
N PHE A 9 6.83 -23.28 8.60
CA PHE A 9 6.83 -21.82 8.73
C PHE A 9 6.86 -21.41 10.21
N SER A 10 5.89 -21.88 11.01
CA SER A 10 5.77 -21.51 12.41
C SER A 10 6.99 -21.98 13.22
N GLN A 11 7.41 -23.22 13.02
CA GLN A 11 8.58 -23.78 13.70
C GLN A 11 9.85 -22.98 13.38
N TYR A 12 10.05 -22.61 12.12
CA TYR A 12 11.22 -21.83 11.69
C TYR A 12 11.23 -20.44 12.32
N TYR A 13 10.14 -19.67 12.21
CA TYR A 13 10.12 -18.29 12.69
C TYR A 13 10.08 -18.18 14.22
N LEU A 14 9.44 -19.13 14.93
CA LEU A 14 9.52 -19.22 16.38
C LEU A 14 10.95 -19.54 16.85
N ALA A 15 11.65 -20.45 16.18
CA ALA A 15 13.04 -20.78 16.50
C ALA A 15 14.00 -19.60 16.29
N GLN A 16 13.68 -18.69 15.36
CA GLN A 16 14.45 -17.45 15.14
C GLN A 16 14.08 -16.31 16.11
N GLN A 17 13.05 -16.49 16.94
CA GLN A 17 12.61 -15.48 17.90
C GLN A 17 12.29 -14.12 17.24
N VAL A 18 11.76 -14.15 16.01
CA VAL A 18 11.34 -12.92 15.29
C VAL A 18 10.08 -12.31 15.91
N PHE A 19 9.26 -13.15 16.55
CA PHE A 19 8.11 -12.79 17.37
C PHE A 19 7.95 -13.83 18.50
N HIS A 20 7.20 -13.50 19.54
CA HIS A 20 6.96 -14.40 20.67
C HIS A 20 5.90 -15.46 20.32
N ASP A 21 5.91 -16.58 21.06
CA ASP A 21 5.03 -17.72 20.81
C ASP A 21 3.53 -17.39 20.98
N ASP A 22 3.22 -16.44 21.88
CA ASP A 22 1.90 -15.88 22.13
C ASP A 22 1.43 -14.89 21.06
N GLU A 23 2.34 -14.36 20.23
CA GLU A 23 2.02 -13.48 19.09
C GLU A 23 1.67 -14.26 17.81
N LEU A 24 1.96 -15.56 17.75
CA LEU A 24 1.86 -16.34 16.51
C LEU A 24 0.48 -16.23 15.87
N ASP A 25 -0.60 -16.40 16.64
CA ASP A 25 -1.95 -16.37 16.07
C ASP A 25 -2.27 -15.00 15.43
N ALA A 26 -1.85 -13.90 16.08
CA ALA A 26 -2.00 -12.55 15.53
C ALA A 26 -1.16 -12.31 14.27
N VAL A 27 0.06 -12.87 14.22
CA VAL A 27 0.91 -12.84 13.03
C VAL A 27 0.24 -13.59 11.87
N ILE A 28 -0.30 -14.78 12.12
CA ILE A 28 -0.95 -15.58 11.07
C ILE A 28 -2.22 -14.89 10.57
N ASP A 29 -3.01 -14.33 11.47
CA ASP A 29 -4.19 -13.55 11.10
C ASP A 29 -3.79 -12.33 10.27
N THR A 30 -2.67 -11.68 10.57
CA THR A 30 -2.14 -10.56 9.79
C THR A 30 -1.68 -11.00 8.40
N LEU A 31 -0.93 -12.10 8.29
CA LEU A 31 -0.45 -12.64 7.01
C LEU A 31 -1.58 -13.10 6.08
N ARG A 32 -2.75 -13.45 6.64
CA ARG A 32 -3.95 -13.79 5.88
C ARG A 32 -4.70 -12.57 5.36
N ARG A 33 -4.50 -11.39 5.94
CA ARG A 33 -5.16 -10.17 5.50
C ARG A 33 -4.58 -9.72 4.15
N PRO A 34 -5.44 -9.25 3.23
CA PRO A 34 -4.96 -8.76 1.95
C PRO A 34 -4.15 -7.46 2.16
N LEU A 35 -3.03 -7.36 1.45
CA LEU A 35 -2.21 -6.14 1.47
C LEU A 35 -3.00 -4.94 0.91
N PRO A 36 -2.79 -3.72 1.47
CA PRO A 36 -3.34 -2.50 0.92
C PRO A 36 -2.84 -2.27 -0.53
N SER A 37 -3.59 -1.45 -1.28
CA SER A 37 -3.11 -0.95 -2.56
C SER A 37 -2.25 0.27 -2.32
N CYS A 38 -0.94 0.13 -2.49
CA CYS A 38 0.04 1.19 -2.27
C CYS A 38 0.58 1.75 -3.60
N PHE A 39 0.88 3.05 -3.59
CA PHE A 39 1.46 3.75 -4.73
C PHE A 39 2.24 5.00 -4.28
N ARG A 40 3.19 5.43 -5.10
CA ARG A 40 4.05 6.60 -4.89
C ARG A 40 3.80 7.64 -5.97
N ILE A 41 3.75 8.91 -5.58
CA ILE A 41 3.77 10.04 -6.50
C ILE A 41 5.22 10.33 -6.88
N ASN A 42 5.51 10.40 -8.17
CA ASN A 42 6.82 10.77 -8.67
C ASN A 42 7.12 12.23 -8.30
N PRO A 43 8.20 12.52 -7.55
CA PRO A 43 8.53 13.88 -7.12
C PRO A 43 8.81 14.83 -8.30
N ASN A 44 9.17 14.29 -9.46
CA ASN A 44 9.46 15.05 -10.68
C ASN A 44 8.23 15.22 -11.59
N ALA A 45 7.06 14.70 -11.22
CA ALA A 45 5.85 14.87 -12.01
C ALA A 45 5.36 16.33 -11.96
N PRO A 46 5.09 16.98 -13.10
CA PRO A 46 4.69 18.39 -13.15
C PRO A 46 3.35 18.65 -12.44
N ASN A 47 2.46 17.65 -12.40
CA ASN A 47 1.14 17.72 -11.80
C ASN A 47 1.06 17.09 -10.40
N ARG A 48 2.20 16.85 -9.72
CA ARG A 48 2.24 16.19 -8.39
C ARG A 48 1.34 16.86 -7.34
N ALA A 49 1.24 18.19 -7.38
CA ALA A 49 0.45 18.96 -6.42
C ALA A 49 -1.05 18.69 -6.60
N SER A 50 -1.54 18.71 -7.83
CA SER A 50 -2.93 18.38 -8.16
C SER A 50 -3.26 16.93 -7.84
N ILE A 51 -2.34 15.98 -8.08
CA ILE A 51 -2.53 14.58 -7.69
C ILE A 51 -2.71 14.45 -6.18
N HIS A 52 -1.84 15.12 -5.41
CA HIS A 52 -1.89 15.11 -3.96
C HIS A 52 -3.19 15.72 -3.42
N GLU A 53 -3.59 16.87 -3.95
CA GLU A 53 -4.83 17.56 -3.57
C GLU A 53 -6.07 16.70 -3.85
N ALA A 54 -6.16 16.07 -5.03
CA ALA A 54 -7.29 15.19 -5.37
C ALA A 54 -7.38 13.98 -4.41
N LEU A 55 -6.24 13.40 -4.03
CA LEU A 55 -6.20 12.31 -3.04
C LEU A 55 -6.65 12.78 -1.65
N GLN A 56 -6.38 14.03 -1.27
CA GLN A 56 -6.80 14.63 0.01
C GLN A 56 -8.25 15.14 0.02
N THR A 57 -8.89 15.26 -1.13
CA THR A 57 -10.20 15.91 -1.25
C THR A 57 -11.19 15.02 -2.02
N GLU A 58 -11.06 14.95 -3.34
CA GLU A 58 -11.99 14.28 -4.26
C GLU A 58 -12.23 12.80 -3.94
N PHE A 59 -11.20 12.09 -3.44
CA PHE A 59 -11.26 10.66 -3.16
C PHE A 59 -11.50 10.31 -1.68
N GLN A 60 -11.82 11.29 -0.84
CA GLN A 60 -12.10 11.08 0.57
C GLN A 60 -13.54 10.66 0.82
N PHE A 61 -13.74 9.84 1.84
CA PHE A 61 -15.05 9.37 2.30
C PHE A 61 -14.97 8.94 3.76
N GLU A 62 -16.13 8.81 4.43
CA GLU A 62 -16.19 8.41 5.83
C GLU A 62 -15.71 6.96 6.02
N ARG A 63 -14.85 6.73 7.01
CA ARG A 63 -14.33 5.39 7.31
C ARG A 63 -15.48 4.44 7.67
N GLY A 64 -15.51 3.26 7.05
CA GLY A 64 -16.55 2.26 7.26
C GLY A 64 -17.80 2.44 6.40
N SER A 65 -17.93 3.54 5.66
CA SER A 65 -19.07 3.76 4.74
C SER A 65 -19.04 2.85 3.50
N ILE A 66 -17.87 2.34 3.14
CA ILE A 66 -17.67 1.47 1.98
C ILE A 66 -17.06 0.15 2.45
N VAL A 67 -17.67 -0.96 2.04
CA VAL A 67 -17.26 -2.33 2.36
C VAL A 67 -17.04 -3.10 1.06
N PHE A 68 -15.97 -3.89 1.00
CA PHE A 68 -15.69 -4.79 -0.11
C PHE A 68 -15.36 -6.17 0.43
N LYS A 69 -16.16 -7.18 0.08
CA LYS A 69 -16.02 -8.57 0.56
C LYS A 69 -15.95 -8.66 2.09
N ASP A 70 -16.92 -8.04 2.76
CA ASP A 70 -17.03 -8.00 4.23
C ASP A 70 -15.85 -7.33 4.94
N GLN A 71 -14.96 -6.66 4.20
CA GLN A 71 -13.87 -5.87 4.77
C GLN A 71 -14.12 -4.38 4.55
N PRO A 72 -14.02 -3.56 5.60
CA PRO A 72 -14.15 -2.12 5.45
C PRO A 72 -13.01 -1.59 4.59
N VAL A 73 -13.34 -0.70 3.66
CA VAL A 73 -12.36 -0.01 2.84
C VAL A 73 -12.04 1.34 3.45
N THR A 74 -10.77 1.72 3.45
CA THR A 74 -10.37 3.07 3.89
C THR A 74 -10.25 4.04 2.72
N PRO A 75 -10.44 5.35 2.95
CA PRO A 75 -10.03 6.34 1.96
C PRO A 75 -8.52 6.30 1.73
N PRO A 76 -8.03 6.89 0.61
CA PRO A 76 -6.60 7.09 0.39
C PRO A 76 -5.96 7.81 1.58
N GLN A 77 -4.85 7.25 2.06
CA GLN A 77 -4.08 7.78 3.17
C GLN A 77 -2.63 7.91 2.76
N GLU A 78 -2.02 9.04 3.10
CA GLU A 78 -0.59 9.22 2.98
C GLU A 78 0.14 8.35 4.02
N LEU A 79 1.27 7.76 3.63
CA LEU A 79 2.13 6.96 4.49
C LEU A 79 3.02 7.90 5.33
N PRO A 80 2.80 8.02 6.65
CA PRO A 80 3.45 9.04 7.47
C PRO A 80 4.97 8.83 7.64
N TRP A 81 5.45 7.61 7.46
CA TRP A 81 6.87 7.27 7.53
C TRP A 81 7.62 7.51 6.21
N PHE A 82 6.92 7.76 5.10
CA PHE A 82 7.57 8.01 3.81
C PHE A 82 8.10 9.46 3.76
N PRO A 83 9.39 9.70 3.51
CA PRO A 83 9.95 11.05 3.61
C PRO A 83 9.42 11.99 2.53
N ALA A 84 8.94 13.17 2.93
CA ALA A 84 8.45 14.20 2.00
C ALA A 84 9.50 14.62 0.95
N ALA A 85 10.79 14.57 1.30
CA ALA A 85 11.90 14.84 0.37
C ALA A 85 11.99 13.83 -0.79
N SER A 86 11.45 12.62 -0.61
CA SER A 86 11.41 11.56 -1.63
C SER A 86 10.09 11.54 -2.42
N GLY A 87 9.20 12.50 -2.20
CA GLY A 87 7.85 12.57 -2.76
C GLY A 87 6.79 12.24 -1.71
N ALA A 88 5.68 11.63 -2.14
CA ALA A 88 4.62 11.18 -1.25
C ALA A 88 4.22 9.75 -1.63
N ALA A 89 3.94 8.93 -0.62
CA ALA A 89 3.45 7.57 -0.80
C ALA A 89 2.09 7.42 -0.13
N TRP A 90 1.21 6.66 -0.77
CA TRP A 90 -0.20 6.59 -0.43
C TRP A 90 -0.65 5.14 -0.41
N GLN A 91 -1.67 4.86 0.40
CA GLN A 91 -2.30 3.56 0.50
C GLN A 91 -3.83 3.64 0.55
N VAL A 92 -4.47 2.58 0.06
CA VAL A 92 -5.90 2.31 0.23
C VAL A 92 -6.03 0.91 0.78
N GLU A 93 -6.57 0.76 1.99
CA GLU A 93 -6.83 -0.55 2.60
C GLU A 93 -8.09 -1.14 1.97
N CYS A 94 -7.92 -1.79 0.82
CA CYS A 94 -9.00 -2.46 0.11
C CYS A 94 -8.61 -3.86 -0.38
N GLY A 95 -7.32 -4.21 -0.33
CA GLY A 95 -6.76 -5.37 -1.02
C GLY A 95 -6.29 -5.06 -2.44
N LYS A 96 -5.21 -5.75 -2.89
CA LYS A 96 -4.49 -5.52 -4.16
C LYS A 96 -5.35 -5.44 -5.43
N SER A 97 -6.50 -6.15 -5.48
CA SER A 97 -7.39 -6.17 -6.66
C SER A 97 -8.71 -5.41 -6.47
N ALA A 98 -8.93 -4.79 -5.32
CA ALA A 98 -10.24 -4.26 -4.97
C ALA A 98 -10.55 -2.94 -5.67
N ILE A 99 -9.60 -2.01 -5.82
CA ILE A 99 -9.88 -0.71 -6.47
C ILE A 99 -10.54 -0.90 -7.84
N SER A 100 -10.03 -1.83 -8.66
CA SER A 100 -10.57 -2.10 -10.00
C SER A 100 -11.94 -2.80 -9.96
N LYS A 101 -12.13 -3.75 -9.02
CA LYS A 101 -13.39 -4.50 -8.90
C LYS A 101 -14.49 -3.63 -8.30
N LEU A 102 -14.21 -2.98 -7.17
CA LEU A 102 -15.08 -2.04 -6.51
C LEU A 102 -15.43 -0.85 -7.42
N GLY A 103 -14.51 -0.43 -8.29
CA GLY A 103 -14.79 0.62 -9.27
C GLY A 103 -15.82 0.27 -10.34
N ARG A 104 -16.30 -0.97 -10.41
CA ARG A 104 -17.45 -1.38 -11.26
C ARG A 104 -18.79 -1.20 -10.55
N GLU A 105 -18.77 -1.12 -9.22
CA GLU A 105 -19.94 -1.11 -8.35
C GLU A 105 -20.11 0.24 -7.64
N ASN A 106 -19.03 1.01 -7.49
CA ASN A 106 -18.99 2.27 -6.79
C ASN A 106 -18.32 3.36 -7.66
N GLU A 107 -19.02 4.47 -7.86
CA GLU A 107 -18.59 5.56 -8.74
C GLU A 107 -17.28 6.22 -8.30
N LEU A 108 -17.13 6.46 -6.98
CA LEU A 108 -15.92 7.06 -6.39
C LEU A 108 -14.70 6.17 -6.67
N PHE A 109 -14.83 4.87 -6.48
CA PHE A 109 -13.77 3.92 -6.80
C PHE A 109 -13.53 3.76 -8.31
N GLY A 110 -14.58 3.93 -9.13
CA GLY A 110 -14.44 3.95 -10.59
C GLY A 110 -13.62 5.17 -11.05
N ALA A 111 -13.87 6.33 -10.45
CA ALA A 111 -13.09 7.55 -10.66
C ALA A 111 -11.65 7.39 -10.17
N LEU A 112 -11.45 6.90 -8.94
CA LEU A 112 -10.12 6.62 -8.37
C LEU A 112 -9.33 5.61 -9.23
N HIS A 113 -9.97 4.56 -9.72
CA HIS A 113 -9.34 3.57 -10.59
C HIS A 113 -8.84 4.23 -11.89
N ARG A 114 -9.69 5.01 -12.57
CA ARG A 114 -9.30 5.74 -13.79
C ARG A 114 -8.19 6.75 -13.53
N PHE A 115 -8.28 7.48 -12.43
CA PHE A 115 -7.26 8.42 -11.97
C PHE A 115 -5.89 7.74 -11.79
N LEU A 116 -5.86 6.62 -11.06
CA LEU A 116 -4.62 5.87 -10.85
C LEU A 116 -4.07 5.27 -12.15
N VAL A 117 -4.93 4.77 -13.04
CA VAL A 117 -4.52 4.25 -14.35
C VAL A 117 -3.89 5.35 -15.21
N LEU A 118 -4.54 6.51 -15.30
CA LEU A 118 -4.06 7.67 -16.06
C LEU A 118 -2.68 8.11 -15.57
N HIS A 119 -2.52 8.32 -14.26
CA HIS A 119 -1.26 8.80 -13.69
C HIS A 119 -0.16 7.75 -13.63
N THR A 120 -0.52 6.45 -13.62
CA THR A 120 0.46 5.38 -13.84
C THR A 120 0.97 5.42 -15.29
N ALA A 121 0.07 5.55 -16.26
CA ALA A 121 0.43 5.62 -17.69
C ALA A 121 1.31 6.84 -18.02
N SER A 122 1.13 7.96 -17.32
CA SER A 122 1.96 9.16 -17.48
C SER A 122 3.27 9.12 -16.70
N GLY A 123 3.54 8.08 -15.91
CA GLY A 123 4.71 8.00 -15.02
C GLY A 123 4.67 8.95 -13.81
N ALA A 124 3.51 9.56 -13.54
CA ALA A 124 3.32 10.43 -12.38
C ALA A 124 3.06 9.64 -11.09
N ILE A 125 2.54 8.41 -11.22
CA ILE A 125 2.34 7.46 -10.12
C ILE A 125 3.03 6.14 -10.44
N THR A 126 3.61 5.50 -9.43
CA THR A 126 4.12 4.12 -9.50
C THR A 126 3.43 3.27 -8.45
N ARG A 127 2.86 2.12 -8.85
CA ARG A 127 2.32 1.13 -7.91
C ARG A 127 3.47 0.31 -7.34
N GLN A 128 3.55 0.25 -6.02
CA GLN A 128 4.63 -0.43 -5.30
C GLN A 128 4.13 -0.78 -3.90
N GLU A 129 4.49 -1.96 -3.39
CA GLU A 129 4.18 -2.32 -2.00
C GLU A 129 4.94 -1.41 -1.03
N ALA A 130 4.29 -1.03 0.07
CA ALA A 130 4.85 -0.12 1.08
C ALA A 130 6.25 -0.55 1.54
N VAL A 131 6.40 -1.82 1.92
CA VAL A 131 7.67 -2.36 2.42
C VAL A 131 8.78 -2.39 1.38
N SER A 132 8.45 -2.46 0.09
CA SER A 132 9.44 -2.39 -1.00
C SER A 132 10.01 -0.99 -1.22
N MET A 133 9.41 0.03 -0.62
CA MET A 133 9.93 1.40 -0.65
C MET A 133 11.07 1.59 0.38
N ILE A 134 11.12 0.75 1.42
CA ILE A 134 12.08 0.92 2.52
C ILE A 134 13.54 0.76 2.03
N PRO A 135 13.91 -0.29 1.27
CA PRO A 135 15.30 -0.47 0.84
C PRO A 135 15.85 0.73 0.05
N THR A 136 15.03 1.34 -0.82
CA THR A 136 15.47 2.47 -1.64
C THR A 136 15.65 3.74 -0.82
N LEU A 137 14.87 3.93 0.24
CA LEU A 137 15.06 5.02 1.20
C LEU A 137 16.35 4.84 2.01
N PHE A 138 16.66 3.62 2.45
CA PHE A 138 17.89 3.33 3.19
C PHE A 138 19.15 3.37 2.32
N LEU A 139 19.02 3.09 1.01
CA LEU A 139 20.15 3.22 0.08
C LEU A 139 20.62 4.68 -0.08
N ASP A 140 19.74 5.65 0.18
CA ASP A 140 20.01 7.10 0.16
C ASP A 140 20.84 7.53 -1.07
N VAL A 141 20.33 7.21 -2.26
CA VAL A 141 20.98 7.55 -3.53
C VAL A 141 21.00 9.07 -3.72
N ARG A 142 22.19 9.62 -3.99
CA ARG A 142 22.41 11.06 -4.21
C ARG A 142 22.95 11.35 -5.61
N PRO A 143 22.80 12.59 -6.12
CA PRO A 143 23.38 12.99 -7.38
C PRO A 143 24.88 12.65 -7.47
N GLY A 144 25.28 12.00 -8.58
CA GLY A 144 26.67 11.57 -8.81
C GLY A 144 27.01 10.16 -8.33
N HIS A 145 26.15 9.49 -7.56
CA HIS A 145 26.33 8.08 -7.24
C HIS A 145 26.21 7.20 -8.50
N ARG A 146 26.98 6.11 -8.55
CA ARG A 146 26.80 5.04 -9.54
C ARG A 146 26.02 3.92 -8.86
N VAL A 147 24.84 3.60 -9.39
CA VAL A 147 23.91 2.65 -8.79
C VAL A 147 23.69 1.47 -9.73
N LEU A 148 23.60 0.27 -9.15
CA LEU A 148 23.17 -0.96 -9.80
C LEU A 148 21.99 -1.49 -8.99
N ASP A 149 20.86 -1.70 -9.66
CA ASP A 149 19.71 -2.45 -9.12
C ASP A 149 19.86 -3.91 -9.55
#